data_AF-A0A1I7YT88-F1
#
_entry.id   AF-A0A1I7YT88-F1
#
_cell.length_a   1.000
_cell.length_b   1.000
_cell.length_c   1.000
_cell.angle_alpha   90.00
_cell.angle_beta   90.00
_cell.angle_gamma   90.00
#
_symmetry.space_group_name_H-M   'P 1'
#
loop_
_entity.id
_entity.type
_entity.pdbx_description
1 polymer ?
#
loop_
_entity_poly.entity_id
_entity_poly.type
_entity_poly.pdbx_seq_one_letter_code
_entity_poly.pdbx_strand_id
1 'polypeptide(L)'
;MDAVPLKFVDSIAELFSLDTLNQLRRETRHPLWKPPVDLHYRNRVNYTIFFEKTEEGIEPVFFGDYDDEDVLKAIQENRRFARIVEVCDRTGEESEPEELEVAEIANWREKNISTEDIDEAETTKLLETVAPMIDQVSGKFYPDSLGQLLLPVLFKRVYLQGTEISYCGQIAYDFLEDQIDNSPFLEEVSIAGKNWPQSSLELLKKFCSKGKPGSHVEASVYCKDVVIDASYIQGLLDIWKASGNLNFRLYYNGDIKDKEGFEQLIYQGVVTRKDRGHKVTGFFVHETEKSIARVSSSYSLMECFTCECDQFEKCHMKEKFPERHYLLSIFQDQKYPALCHSCDLKLPTSQFFDCSRCSSSLGVPEVLVCAACVLRKHSDHIPEVSEAYVLSAEEVAEALAMEKLDKCGAEAKNTIQTIKTSPMTRKTLNGHIDKLKLIYEEIKKASPRFSYRD
;
A
#
# COMPACT_ATOMS: atom_id res chain seq x y z
N MET A 1 -5.11 9.93 -32.21
CA MET A 1 -5.70 8.58 -32.04
C MET A 1 -6.59 8.18 -33.22
N ASP A 2 -6.96 9.12 -34.10
CA ASP A 2 -7.92 8.88 -35.19
C ASP A 2 -7.41 8.02 -36.36
N ALA A 3 -6.12 7.71 -36.40
CA ALA A 3 -5.49 6.92 -37.47
C ALA A 3 -5.18 5.47 -37.06
N VAL A 4 -5.49 5.07 -35.83
CA VAL A 4 -5.19 3.72 -35.34
C VAL A 4 -6.20 2.73 -35.96
N PRO A 5 -5.75 1.63 -36.60
CA PRO A 5 -6.66 0.64 -37.16
C PRO A 5 -7.60 0.07 -36.10
N LEU A 6 -8.89 -0.08 -36.42
CA LEU A 6 -9.87 -0.62 -35.48
C LEU A 6 -9.46 -2.00 -34.93
N LYS A 7 -8.83 -2.84 -35.78
CA LYS A 7 -8.29 -4.14 -35.37
C LYS A 7 -7.24 -4.04 -34.27
N PHE A 8 -6.40 -3.00 -34.29
CA PHE A 8 -5.42 -2.80 -33.24
C PHE A 8 -6.12 -2.43 -31.92
N VAL A 9 -7.08 -1.51 -31.97
CA VAL A 9 -7.86 -1.11 -30.78
C VAL A 9 -8.61 -2.31 -30.19
N ASP A 10 -9.18 -3.14 -31.05
CA ASP A 10 -9.86 -4.40 -30.70
C ASP A 10 -8.91 -5.38 -30.00
N SER A 11 -7.72 -5.63 -30.56
CA SER A 11 -6.71 -6.49 -29.93
C SER A 11 -6.18 -5.94 -28.60
N ILE A 12 -6.11 -4.61 -28.43
CA ILE A 12 -5.75 -4.02 -27.14
C ILE A 12 -6.88 -4.18 -26.11
N ALA A 13 -8.14 -3.94 -26.52
CA ALA A 13 -9.30 -4.15 -25.66
C ALA A 13 -9.44 -5.61 -25.20
N GLU A 14 -8.98 -6.54 -26.04
CA GLU A 14 -8.95 -7.96 -25.72
C GLU A 14 -8.04 -8.32 -24.53
N LEU A 15 -6.98 -7.55 -24.31
CA LEU A 15 -5.99 -7.75 -23.24
C LEU A 15 -6.42 -7.14 -21.91
N PHE A 16 -7.48 -6.32 -21.88
CA PHE A 16 -7.92 -5.69 -20.64
C PHE A 16 -8.74 -6.66 -19.78
N SER A 17 -8.44 -6.62 -18.48
CA SER A 17 -9.27 -7.25 -17.45
C SER A 17 -10.68 -6.65 -17.44
N LEU A 18 -11.63 -7.37 -16.85
CA LEU A 18 -13.02 -6.90 -16.76
C LEU A 18 -13.14 -5.56 -16.01
N ASP A 19 -12.36 -5.37 -14.95
CA ASP A 19 -12.33 -4.12 -14.19
C ASP A 19 -11.82 -2.95 -15.02
N THR A 20 -10.75 -3.17 -15.78
CA THR A 20 -10.20 -2.16 -16.69
C THR A 20 -11.23 -1.81 -17.76
N LEU A 21 -11.91 -2.80 -18.33
CA LEU A 21 -12.99 -2.58 -19.30
C LEU A 21 -14.17 -1.79 -18.69
N ASN A 22 -14.54 -2.07 -17.44
CA ASN A 22 -15.61 -1.37 -16.73
C ASN A 22 -15.27 0.11 -16.49
N GLN A 23 -14.02 0.40 -16.10
CA GLN A 23 -13.54 1.79 -15.96
C GLN A 23 -13.50 2.50 -17.32
N LEU A 24 -12.84 1.90 -18.31
CA LEU A 24 -12.73 2.46 -19.66
C LEU A 24 -14.09 2.68 -20.31
N ARG A 25 -15.07 1.81 -20.08
CA ARG A 25 -16.44 1.99 -20.60
C ARG A 25 -17.08 3.30 -20.14
N ARG A 26 -16.81 3.73 -18.91
CA ARG A 26 -17.37 4.96 -18.32
C ARG A 26 -16.67 6.21 -18.84
N GLU A 27 -15.36 6.11 -19.04
CA GLU A 27 -14.50 7.25 -19.38
C GLU A 27 -14.33 7.46 -20.89
N THR A 28 -14.35 6.38 -21.67
CA THR A 28 -14.06 6.41 -23.10
C THR A 28 -15.23 7.00 -23.89
N ARG A 29 -15.05 8.24 -24.34
CA ARG A 29 -15.96 8.92 -25.27
C ARG A 29 -15.50 8.86 -26.73
N HIS A 30 -14.29 8.39 -26.98
CA HIS A 30 -13.69 8.40 -28.31
C HIS A 30 -14.41 7.43 -29.26
N PRO A 31 -14.90 7.88 -30.44
CA PRO A 31 -15.71 7.06 -31.34
C PRO A 31 -15.06 5.76 -31.82
N LEU A 32 -13.73 5.73 -31.98
CA LEU A 32 -12.99 4.52 -32.38
C LEU A 32 -12.78 3.51 -31.25
N TRP A 33 -12.68 3.96 -30.00
CA TRP A 33 -12.39 3.09 -28.85
C TRP A 33 -13.64 2.59 -28.15
N LYS A 34 -14.69 3.42 -28.14
CA LYS A 34 -15.93 3.08 -27.46
C LYS A 34 -16.56 1.77 -27.96
N PRO A 35 -16.68 1.50 -29.28
CA PRO A 35 -17.31 0.27 -29.74
C PRO A 35 -16.52 -1.00 -29.37
N PRO A 36 -15.18 -1.09 -29.56
CA PRO A 36 -14.41 -2.24 -29.09
C PRO A 36 -14.49 -2.44 -27.57
N VAL A 37 -14.36 -1.36 -26.77
CA VAL A 37 -14.46 -1.45 -25.30
C VAL A 37 -15.85 -1.94 -24.88
N ASP A 38 -16.93 -1.36 -25.43
CA ASP A 38 -18.30 -1.79 -25.15
C ASP A 38 -18.54 -3.24 -25.62
N LEU A 39 -17.95 -3.65 -26.75
CA LEU A 39 -18.05 -5.02 -27.26
C LEU A 39 -17.37 -6.02 -26.32
N HIS A 40 -16.11 -5.76 -25.96
CA HIS A 40 -15.37 -6.64 -25.06
C HIS A 40 -16.03 -6.67 -23.67
N TYR A 41 -16.41 -5.53 -23.11
CA TYR A 41 -17.08 -5.48 -21.81
C TYR A 41 -18.39 -6.30 -21.78
N ARG A 42 -19.24 -6.21 -22.82
CA ARG A 42 -20.55 -6.90 -22.83
C ARG A 42 -20.46 -8.39 -23.07
N ASN A 43 -19.43 -8.86 -23.76
CA ASN A 43 -19.30 -10.26 -24.14
C ASN A 43 -18.25 -11.02 -23.31
N ARG A 44 -17.43 -10.31 -22.52
CA ARG A 44 -16.44 -10.92 -21.61
C ARG A 44 -17.18 -11.83 -20.64
N VAL A 45 -16.74 -13.07 -20.58
CA VAL A 45 -17.19 -14.04 -19.57
C VAL A 45 -15.96 -14.53 -18.84
N ASN A 46 -15.94 -14.33 -17.54
CA ASN A 46 -14.85 -14.79 -16.69
C ASN A 46 -15.24 -16.12 -16.07
N TYR A 47 -14.28 -17.02 -16.00
CA TYR A 47 -14.42 -18.32 -15.37
C TYR A 47 -13.35 -18.52 -14.29
N THR A 48 -13.73 -19.19 -13.22
CA THR A 48 -12.82 -19.79 -12.24
C THR A 48 -12.91 -21.31 -12.38
N ILE A 49 -11.76 -21.99 -12.34
CA ILE A 49 -11.71 -23.46 -12.37
C ILE A 49 -11.26 -23.95 -11.00
N PHE A 50 -12.09 -24.77 -10.37
CA PHE A 50 -11.73 -25.50 -9.16
C PHE A 50 -11.42 -26.95 -9.52
N PHE A 51 -10.37 -27.50 -8.94
CA PHE A 51 -10.10 -28.93 -8.94
C PHE A 51 -10.32 -29.46 -7.53
N GLU A 52 -11.14 -30.50 -7.40
CA GLU A 52 -11.36 -31.20 -6.14
C GLU A 52 -10.98 -32.67 -6.32
N LYS A 53 -10.06 -33.17 -5.50
CA LYS A 53 -9.74 -34.60 -5.49
C LYS A 53 -10.78 -35.35 -4.67
N THR A 54 -11.45 -36.30 -5.29
CA THR A 54 -12.44 -37.18 -4.67
C THR A 54 -11.83 -38.57 -4.42
N GLU A 55 -12.62 -39.49 -3.87
CA GLU A 55 -12.21 -40.90 -3.81
C GLU A 55 -12.20 -41.56 -5.20
N GLU A 56 -12.98 -41.03 -6.15
CA GLU A 56 -13.20 -41.60 -7.48
C GLU A 56 -12.27 -40.99 -8.54
N GLY A 57 -11.77 -39.77 -8.34
CA GLY A 57 -10.85 -39.11 -9.26
C GLY A 57 -10.57 -37.65 -8.92
N ILE A 58 -10.50 -36.81 -9.95
CA ILE A 58 -10.39 -35.36 -9.84
C ILE A 58 -11.62 -34.77 -10.53
N GLU A 59 -12.36 -33.94 -9.81
CA GLU A 59 -13.55 -33.26 -10.32
C GLU A 59 -13.18 -31.81 -10.68
N PRO A 60 -13.23 -31.42 -11.97
CA PRO A 60 -13.09 -30.02 -12.38
C PRO A 60 -14.44 -29.31 -12.34
N VAL A 61 -14.57 -28.31 -11.46
CA VAL A 61 -15.76 -27.47 -11.37
C VAL A 61 -15.49 -26.13 -12.02
N PHE A 62 -16.28 -25.79 -13.04
CA PHE A 62 -16.23 -24.49 -13.70
C PHE A 62 -17.25 -23.54 -13.10
N PHE A 63 -16.78 -22.35 -12.76
CA PHE A 63 -17.60 -21.28 -12.23
C PHE A 63 -17.57 -20.10 -13.19
N GLY A 64 -18.72 -19.55 -13.59
CA GLY A 64 -18.78 -18.37 -14.45
C GLY A 64 -20.01 -17.52 -14.16
N ASP A 65 -20.09 -16.35 -14.81
CA ASP A 65 -21.18 -15.38 -14.60
C ASP A 65 -22.57 -15.87 -15.08
N TYR A 66 -22.65 -17.02 -15.75
CA TYR A 66 -23.86 -17.57 -16.37
C TYR A 66 -23.98 -19.08 -16.12
N ASP A 67 -25.23 -19.53 -15.92
CA ASP A 67 -25.62 -20.95 -15.78
C ASP A 67 -25.55 -21.67 -17.14
N ASP A 68 -24.35 -21.80 -17.71
CA ASP A 68 -24.13 -22.54 -18.96
C ASP A 68 -24.02 -24.04 -18.68
N GLU A 69 -24.91 -24.84 -19.28
CA GLU A 69 -24.94 -26.29 -19.05
C GLU A 69 -23.70 -27.05 -19.57
N ASP A 70 -22.94 -26.45 -20.49
CA ASP A 70 -21.72 -27.02 -21.07
C ASP A 70 -20.64 -25.95 -21.16
N VAL A 71 -20.02 -25.66 -20.02
CA VAL A 71 -19.02 -24.58 -19.88
C VAL A 71 -17.82 -24.80 -20.80
N LEU A 72 -17.36 -26.05 -20.99
CA LEU A 72 -16.24 -26.33 -21.88
C LEU A 72 -16.56 -25.98 -23.33
N LYS A 73 -17.75 -26.33 -23.80
CA LYS A 73 -18.21 -25.94 -25.13
C LYS A 73 -18.39 -24.43 -25.23
N ALA A 74 -18.96 -23.79 -24.21
CA ALA A 74 -19.13 -22.33 -24.18
C ALA A 74 -17.76 -21.61 -24.27
N ILE A 75 -16.77 -22.06 -23.50
CA ILE A 75 -15.38 -21.59 -23.54
C ILE A 75 -14.80 -21.78 -24.95
N GLN A 76 -15.00 -22.95 -25.56
CA GLN A 76 -14.48 -23.24 -26.90
C GLN A 76 -15.16 -22.44 -28.03
N GLU A 77 -16.46 -22.20 -27.92
CA GLU A 77 -17.23 -21.41 -28.89
C GLU A 77 -16.96 -19.90 -28.71
N ASN A 78 -16.71 -19.47 -27.47
CA ASN A 78 -16.51 -18.08 -27.09
C ASN A 78 -15.05 -17.74 -26.77
N ARG A 79 -14.07 -18.42 -27.40
CA ARG A 79 -12.63 -18.26 -27.11
C ARG A 79 -12.13 -16.82 -27.06
N ARG A 80 -12.71 -15.95 -27.89
CA ARG A 80 -12.34 -14.54 -27.96
C ARG A 80 -12.66 -13.79 -26.67
N PHE A 81 -13.81 -14.07 -26.05
CA PHE A 81 -14.29 -13.32 -24.90
C PHE A 81 -14.20 -14.09 -23.59
N ALA A 82 -14.20 -15.42 -23.61
CA ALA A 82 -14.00 -16.24 -22.42
C ALA A 82 -12.58 -16.09 -21.86
N ARG A 83 -12.48 -15.92 -20.54
CA ARG A 83 -11.21 -15.79 -19.79
C ARG A 83 -11.26 -16.64 -18.55
N ILE A 84 -10.19 -17.35 -18.24
CA ILE A 84 -10.02 -18.01 -16.95
C ILE A 84 -9.22 -17.09 -16.07
N VAL A 85 -9.89 -16.50 -15.09
CA VAL A 85 -9.27 -15.53 -14.18
C VAL A 85 -8.64 -16.19 -12.97
N GLU A 86 -8.99 -17.45 -12.71
CA GLU A 86 -8.51 -18.14 -11.52
C GLU A 86 -8.54 -19.65 -11.72
N VAL A 87 -7.48 -20.31 -11.22
CA VAL A 87 -7.37 -21.77 -11.16
C VAL A 87 -7.00 -22.16 -9.74
N CYS A 88 -7.85 -22.93 -9.07
CA CYS A 88 -7.71 -23.30 -7.67
C CYS A 88 -7.75 -24.82 -7.51
N ASP A 89 -6.96 -25.34 -6.57
CA ASP A 89 -7.15 -26.66 -6.00
C ASP A 89 -7.78 -26.53 -4.62
N ARG A 90 -8.92 -27.18 -4.40
CA ARG A 90 -9.65 -27.19 -3.12
C ARG A 90 -9.53 -28.51 -2.36
N THR A 91 -8.61 -29.36 -2.79
CA THR A 91 -8.40 -30.65 -2.14
C THR A 91 -7.85 -30.45 -0.72
N GLY A 92 -8.68 -30.69 0.29
CA GLY A 92 -8.24 -30.73 1.69
C GLY A 92 -8.46 -29.47 2.50
N GLU A 93 -9.26 -28.50 2.02
CA GLU A 93 -9.84 -27.45 2.87
C GLU A 93 -10.88 -28.07 3.85
N GLU A 94 -10.39 -28.82 4.84
CA GLU A 94 -11.19 -29.26 6.00
C GLU A 94 -11.42 -28.11 7.00
N SER A 95 -10.73 -26.98 6.82
CA SER A 95 -11.06 -25.77 7.57
C SER A 95 -12.45 -25.33 7.16
N GLU A 96 -13.40 -25.37 8.10
CA GLU A 96 -14.74 -24.80 7.89
C GLU A 96 -14.55 -23.42 7.24
N PRO A 97 -15.03 -23.22 6.00
CA PRO A 97 -14.91 -21.93 5.34
C PRO A 97 -15.50 -20.87 6.28
N GLU A 98 -15.01 -19.63 6.21
CA GLU A 98 -15.68 -18.56 6.95
C GLU A 98 -17.18 -18.57 6.58
N GLU A 99 -18.10 -18.41 7.55
CA GLU A 99 -19.55 -18.69 7.39
C GLU A 99 -20.19 -18.09 6.12
N LEU A 100 -19.62 -16.99 5.59
CA LEU A 100 -20.02 -16.34 4.34
C LEU A 100 -19.62 -17.12 3.09
N GLU A 101 -18.42 -17.71 3.03
CA GLU A 101 -17.98 -18.55 1.92
C GLU A 101 -18.72 -19.89 1.91
N VAL A 102 -19.06 -20.44 3.10
CA VAL A 102 -19.80 -21.70 3.20
C VAL A 102 -21.16 -21.62 2.51
N ALA A 103 -21.90 -20.52 2.72
CA ALA A 103 -23.24 -20.36 2.16
C ALA A 103 -23.22 -20.21 0.64
N GLU A 104 -22.20 -19.53 0.10
CA GLU A 104 -21.99 -19.45 -1.34
C GLU A 104 -21.60 -20.84 -1.88
N ILE A 105 -20.54 -21.47 -1.36
CA ILE A 105 -20.03 -22.80 -1.75
C ILE A 105 -21.08 -23.90 -1.67
N ALA A 106 -21.86 -23.97 -0.59
CA ALA A 106 -22.92 -24.97 -0.45
C ALA A 106 -24.03 -24.78 -1.49
N ASN A 107 -24.44 -23.53 -1.72
CA ASN A 107 -25.44 -23.19 -2.73
C ASN A 107 -24.90 -23.43 -4.17
N TRP A 108 -23.58 -23.36 -4.36
CA TRP A 108 -22.90 -23.70 -5.61
C TRP A 108 -22.90 -25.22 -5.88
N ARG A 109 -22.58 -26.06 -4.89
CA ARG A 109 -22.62 -27.53 -5.04
C ARG A 109 -24.02 -28.03 -5.44
N GLU A 110 -25.07 -27.37 -5.00
CA GLU A 110 -26.44 -27.73 -5.36
C GLU A 110 -26.85 -27.30 -6.78
N LYS A 111 -26.19 -26.29 -7.37
CA LYS A 111 -26.56 -25.69 -8.66
C LYS A 111 -25.65 -26.07 -9.82
N ASN A 112 -24.41 -26.45 -9.54
CA ASN A 112 -23.42 -26.66 -10.57
C ASN A 112 -23.46 -28.08 -11.11
N ILE A 113 -23.14 -28.18 -12.39
CA ILE A 113 -22.97 -29.44 -13.10
C ILE A 113 -21.61 -29.97 -12.67
N SER A 114 -21.62 -30.80 -11.64
CA SER A 114 -20.55 -31.76 -11.40
C SER A 114 -20.27 -32.48 -12.72
N THR A 115 -19.05 -32.34 -13.24
CA THR A 115 -18.60 -33.18 -14.33
C THR A 115 -18.20 -34.53 -13.75
N GLU A 116 -18.34 -35.60 -14.54
CA GLU A 116 -17.82 -36.91 -14.15
C GLU A 116 -16.37 -36.79 -13.64
N ASP A 117 -16.05 -37.49 -12.55
CA ASP A 117 -14.68 -37.57 -12.05
C ASP A 117 -13.75 -38.02 -13.19
N ILE A 118 -12.72 -37.22 -13.45
CA ILE A 118 -11.73 -37.50 -14.49
C ILE A 118 -10.41 -37.94 -13.87
N ASP A 119 -9.62 -38.70 -14.63
CA ASP A 119 -8.30 -39.12 -14.18
C ASP A 119 -7.25 -37.99 -14.33
N GLU A 120 -6.03 -38.23 -13.84
CA GLU A 120 -4.92 -37.26 -13.92
C GLU A 120 -4.54 -36.90 -15.37
N ALA A 121 -4.69 -37.83 -16.32
CA ALA A 121 -4.35 -37.61 -17.72
C ALA A 121 -5.39 -36.73 -18.42
N GLU A 122 -6.67 -36.97 -18.13
CA GLU A 122 -7.78 -36.15 -18.59
C GLU A 122 -7.74 -34.75 -17.95
N THR A 123 -7.40 -34.65 -16.67
CA THR A 123 -7.17 -33.37 -15.97
C THR A 123 -6.06 -32.58 -16.65
N THR A 124 -4.95 -33.24 -16.95
CA THR A 124 -3.82 -32.64 -17.68
C THR A 124 -4.28 -32.12 -19.04
N LYS A 125 -4.97 -32.96 -19.83
CA LYS A 125 -5.47 -32.59 -21.15
C LYS A 125 -6.47 -31.42 -21.11
N LEU A 126 -7.32 -31.39 -20.10
CA LEU A 126 -8.24 -30.28 -19.86
C LEU A 126 -7.45 -28.99 -19.60
N LEU A 127 -6.49 -29.03 -18.69
CA LEU A 127 -5.67 -27.88 -18.33
C LEU A 127 -4.84 -27.37 -19.52
N GLU A 128 -4.29 -28.27 -20.33
CA GLU A 128 -3.61 -27.93 -21.59
C GLU A 128 -4.53 -27.22 -22.59
N THR A 129 -5.79 -27.64 -22.66
CA THR A 129 -6.80 -27.06 -23.55
C THR A 129 -7.16 -25.64 -23.14
N VAL A 130 -7.23 -25.39 -21.83
CA VAL A 130 -7.67 -24.11 -21.28
C VAL A 130 -6.54 -23.14 -20.96
N ALA A 131 -5.29 -23.60 -20.86
CA ALA A 131 -4.13 -22.75 -20.56
C ALA A 131 -3.99 -21.49 -21.44
N PRO A 132 -4.22 -21.54 -22.77
CA PRO A 132 -4.18 -20.34 -23.62
C PRO A 132 -5.27 -19.29 -23.30
N MET A 133 -6.27 -19.66 -22.50
CA MET A 133 -7.41 -18.81 -22.13
C MET A 133 -7.29 -18.25 -20.70
N ILE A 134 -6.26 -18.66 -19.96
CA ILE A 134 -5.94 -18.08 -18.66
C ILE A 134 -5.53 -16.62 -18.88
N ASP A 135 -6.25 -15.71 -18.24
CA ASP A 135 -6.01 -14.28 -18.35
C ASP A 135 -4.66 -13.95 -17.72
N GLN A 136 -3.74 -13.36 -18.48
CA GLN A 136 -2.44 -13.00 -17.94
C GLN A 136 -2.50 -11.77 -17.02
N VAL A 137 -3.51 -10.91 -17.21
CA VAL A 137 -3.62 -9.63 -16.51
C VAL A 137 -4.33 -9.76 -15.18
N SER A 138 -5.29 -10.68 -15.08
CA SER A 138 -6.03 -10.94 -13.83
C SER A 138 -5.94 -12.38 -13.34
N GLY A 139 -5.16 -13.22 -14.01
CA GLY A 139 -5.05 -14.64 -13.72
C GLY A 139 -4.42 -14.89 -12.36
N LYS A 140 -5.06 -15.74 -11.57
CA LYS A 140 -4.56 -16.22 -10.29
C LYS A 140 -4.46 -17.73 -10.26
N PHE A 141 -3.51 -18.25 -9.50
CA PHE A 141 -3.29 -19.69 -9.38
C PHE A 141 -2.95 -20.11 -7.96
N TYR A 142 -3.77 -21.03 -7.43
CA TYR A 142 -3.73 -21.53 -6.06
C TYR A 142 -3.59 -23.06 -6.05
N PRO A 143 -2.43 -23.62 -6.45
CA PRO A 143 -2.16 -25.05 -6.37
C PRO A 143 -1.87 -25.46 -4.92
N ASP A 144 -2.77 -26.23 -4.33
CA ASP A 144 -2.51 -26.92 -3.07
C ASP A 144 -1.97 -28.33 -3.30
N SER A 145 -2.69 -29.37 -2.88
CA SER A 145 -2.25 -30.77 -2.95
C SER A 145 -2.02 -31.30 -4.38
N LEU A 146 -2.74 -30.77 -5.37
CA LEU A 146 -2.63 -31.11 -6.80
C LEU A 146 -1.52 -30.33 -7.49
N GLY A 147 -0.73 -29.53 -6.77
CA GLY A 147 0.36 -28.75 -7.36
C GLY A 147 1.33 -29.60 -8.20
N GLN A 148 1.62 -30.84 -7.79
CA GLN A 148 2.51 -31.74 -8.55
C GLN A 148 1.94 -32.09 -9.93
N LEU A 149 0.62 -32.11 -10.08
CA LEU A 149 -0.08 -32.39 -11.33
C LEU A 149 -0.25 -31.11 -12.17
N LEU A 150 -0.68 -30.02 -11.55
CA LEU A 150 -1.08 -28.79 -12.25
C LEU A 150 0.13 -27.94 -12.70
N LEU A 151 1.18 -27.83 -11.85
CA LEU A 151 2.35 -26.98 -12.14
C LEU A 151 3.09 -27.36 -13.42
N PRO A 152 3.42 -28.65 -13.71
CA PRO A 152 4.12 -29.03 -14.93
C PRO A 152 3.39 -28.61 -16.22
N VAL A 153 2.05 -28.60 -16.17
CA VAL A 153 1.22 -28.26 -17.33
C VAL A 153 1.25 -26.75 -17.61
N LEU A 154 1.25 -25.94 -16.55
CA LEU A 154 1.21 -24.48 -16.65
C LEU A 154 2.61 -23.84 -16.77
N PHE A 155 3.66 -24.53 -16.33
CA PHE A 155 5.03 -24.03 -16.33
C PHE A 155 5.47 -23.56 -17.72
N LYS A 156 5.95 -22.30 -17.81
CA LYS A 156 6.35 -21.62 -19.05
C LYS A 156 5.25 -21.48 -20.11
N ARG A 157 3.99 -21.74 -19.76
CA ARG A 157 2.83 -21.56 -20.64
C ARG A 157 1.95 -20.39 -20.21
N VAL A 158 1.92 -20.08 -18.92
CA VAL A 158 1.12 -18.99 -18.36
C VAL A 158 1.98 -18.03 -17.55
N TYR A 159 1.57 -16.77 -17.53
CA TYR A 159 2.17 -15.71 -16.73
C TYR A 159 1.06 -14.95 -16.03
N LEU A 160 1.06 -15.02 -14.71
CA LEU A 160 -0.09 -14.69 -13.88
C LEU A 160 0.11 -13.37 -13.15
N GLN A 161 -1.00 -12.78 -12.70
CA GLN A 161 -1.00 -11.61 -11.83
C GLN A 161 -0.75 -12.02 -10.37
N GLY A 162 -1.32 -13.15 -9.94
CA GLY A 162 -1.21 -13.64 -8.57
C GLY A 162 -0.91 -15.14 -8.52
N THR A 163 -0.13 -15.57 -7.54
CA THR A 163 0.05 -17.00 -7.28
C THR A 163 0.24 -17.29 -5.80
N GLU A 164 -0.39 -18.35 -5.31
CA GLU A 164 -0.17 -18.91 -3.98
C GLU A 164 0.23 -20.38 -4.11
N ILE A 165 1.49 -20.68 -3.77
CA ILE A 165 2.07 -21.99 -4.09
C ILE A 165 2.40 -22.74 -2.81
N SER A 166 1.82 -23.94 -2.67
CA SER A 166 2.29 -24.96 -1.74
C SER A 166 3.54 -25.66 -2.29
N TYR A 167 4.59 -25.81 -1.47
CA TYR A 167 5.80 -26.50 -1.93
C TYR A 167 5.54 -27.98 -2.14
N CYS A 168 5.62 -28.41 -3.39
CA CYS A 168 5.42 -29.80 -3.79
C CYS A 168 6.65 -30.41 -4.50
N GLY A 169 7.82 -29.76 -4.38
CA GLY A 169 9.09 -30.18 -4.97
C GLY A 169 9.73 -29.07 -5.81
N GLN A 170 10.79 -29.43 -6.54
CA GLN A 170 11.55 -28.47 -7.36
C GLN A 170 10.68 -27.74 -8.38
N ILE A 171 9.64 -28.40 -8.92
CA ILE A 171 8.74 -27.79 -9.89
C ILE A 171 8.01 -26.54 -9.34
N ALA A 172 7.65 -26.53 -8.05
CA ALA A 172 7.03 -25.36 -7.42
C ALA A 172 8.01 -24.18 -7.31
N TYR A 173 9.28 -24.47 -6.98
CA TYR A 173 10.34 -23.47 -6.93
C TYR A 173 10.65 -22.90 -8.33
N ASP A 174 10.81 -23.78 -9.32
CA ASP A 174 11.11 -23.39 -10.70
C ASP A 174 9.96 -22.58 -11.31
N PHE A 175 8.71 -22.98 -11.04
CA PHE A 175 7.53 -22.23 -11.47
C PHE A 175 7.50 -20.84 -10.84
N LEU A 176 7.74 -20.73 -9.54
CA LEU A 176 7.79 -19.44 -8.85
C LEU A 176 8.90 -18.54 -9.41
N GLU A 177 10.10 -19.08 -9.64
CA GLU A 177 11.21 -18.35 -10.26
C GLU A 177 10.84 -17.86 -11.67
N ASP A 178 10.23 -18.73 -12.49
CA ASP A 178 9.78 -18.38 -13.84
C ASP A 178 8.70 -17.28 -13.84
N GLN A 179 7.72 -17.34 -12.94
CA GLN A 179 6.73 -16.27 -12.77
C GLN A 179 7.41 -14.97 -12.37
N ILE A 180 8.28 -15.01 -11.35
CA ILE A 180 9.01 -13.83 -10.88
C ILE A 180 9.88 -13.25 -11.98
N ASP A 181 10.42 -14.04 -12.90
CA ASP A 181 11.32 -13.53 -13.93
C ASP A 181 10.58 -13.01 -15.15
N ASN A 182 9.55 -13.75 -15.58
CA ASN A 182 8.96 -13.59 -16.91
C ASN A 182 7.55 -13.00 -16.89
N SER A 183 6.81 -13.05 -15.78
CA SER A 183 5.48 -12.43 -15.72
C SER A 183 5.60 -10.90 -15.58
N PRO A 184 5.05 -10.11 -16.53
CA PRO A 184 5.05 -8.66 -16.45
C PRO A 184 3.90 -8.12 -15.59
N PHE A 185 2.93 -8.96 -15.24
CA PHE A 185 1.72 -8.60 -14.50
C PHE A 185 1.74 -9.12 -13.06
N LEU A 186 2.79 -9.84 -12.65
CA LEU A 186 2.87 -10.42 -11.33
C LEU A 186 2.90 -9.32 -10.25
N GLU A 187 1.83 -9.25 -9.49
CA GLU A 187 1.60 -8.32 -8.40
C GLU A 187 1.50 -9.03 -7.06
N GLU A 188 1.17 -10.32 -7.03
CA GLU A 188 0.96 -11.08 -5.79
C GLU A 188 1.69 -12.43 -5.83
N VAL A 189 2.50 -12.69 -4.80
CA VAL A 189 3.20 -13.96 -4.59
C VAL A 189 2.99 -14.40 -3.15
N SER A 190 2.39 -15.57 -2.96
CA SER A 190 2.26 -16.23 -1.68
C SER A 190 2.95 -17.60 -1.72
N ILE A 191 3.72 -17.91 -0.69
CA ILE A 191 4.27 -19.26 -0.49
C ILE A 191 3.70 -19.86 0.79
N ALA A 192 3.12 -21.06 0.66
CA ALA A 192 2.42 -21.76 1.72
C ALA A 192 2.89 -23.21 1.85
N GLY A 193 2.36 -23.92 2.85
CA GLY A 193 2.71 -25.33 3.08
C GLY A 193 4.04 -25.52 3.82
N LYS A 194 4.69 -26.67 3.57
CA LYS A 194 5.88 -27.15 4.29
C LYS A 194 7.05 -27.42 3.34
N ASN A 195 8.26 -27.45 3.89
CA ASN A 195 9.50 -27.83 3.22
C ASN A 195 9.98 -26.86 2.12
N TRP A 196 9.47 -25.63 2.08
CA TRP A 196 10.06 -24.59 1.23
C TRP A 196 11.53 -24.39 1.60
N PRO A 197 12.46 -24.35 0.63
CA PRO A 197 13.87 -24.11 0.93
C PRO A 197 14.10 -22.65 1.34
N GLN A 198 15.09 -22.40 2.20
CA GLN A 198 15.46 -21.05 2.62
C GLN A 198 15.89 -20.14 1.46
N SER A 199 16.39 -20.71 0.35
CA SER A 199 16.72 -19.98 -0.89
C SER A 199 15.51 -19.28 -1.52
N SER A 200 14.28 -19.63 -1.14
CA SER A 200 13.06 -18.97 -1.59
C SER A 200 13.00 -17.50 -1.14
N LEU A 201 13.70 -17.15 -0.05
CA LEU A 201 13.84 -15.76 0.37
C LEU A 201 14.54 -14.89 -0.68
N GLU A 202 15.51 -15.42 -1.42
CA GLU A 202 16.16 -14.65 -2.48
C GLU A 202 15.21 -14.43 -3.67
N LEU A 203 14.30 -15.38 -3.96
CA LEU A 203 13.23 -15.18 -4.95
C LEU A 203 12.25 -14.09 -4.50
N LEU A 204 11.78 -14.15 -3.25
CA LEU A 204 10.87 -13.12 -2.72
C LEU A 204 11.53 -11.74 -2.67
N LYS A 205 12.81 -11.67 -2.33
CA LYS A 205 13.59 -10.43 -2.38
C LYS A 205 13.70 -9.87 -3.80
N LYS A 206 13.96 -10.74 -4.79
CA LYS A 206 13.95 -10.40 -6.22
C LYS A 206 12.58 -9.89 -6.66
N PHE A 207 11.50 -10.55 -6.24
CA PHE A 207 10.13 -10.13 -6.51
C PHE A 207 9.80 -8.76 -5.89
N CYS A 208 10.07 -8.54 -4.60
CA CYS A 208 9.84 -7.25 -3.94
C CYS A 208 10.61 -6.10 -4.61
N SER A 209 11.79 -6.37 -5.19
CA SER A 209 12.57 -5.37 -5.93
C SER A 209 11.95 -4.97 -7.29
N LYS A 210 10.96 -5.72 -7.80
CA LYS A 210 10.20 -5.33 -8.99
C LYS A 210 9.15 -4.25 -8.70
N GLY A 211 8.74 -4.11 -7.44
CA GLY A 211 7.76 -3.10 -7.02
C GLY A 211 8.27 -1.68 -7.28
N LYS A 212 7.45 -0.87 -7.92
CA LYS A 212 7.81 0.50 -8.38
C LYS A 212 6.58 1.40 -8.36
N PRO A 213 6.71 2.72 -8.57
CA PRO A 213 5.55 3.60 -8.63
C PRO A 213 4.59 3.15 -9.75
N GLY A 214 3.30 3.04 -9.43
CA GLY A 214 2.24 2.52 -10.30
C GLY A 214 2.16 0.99 -10.36
N SER A 215 3.03 0.25 -9.67
CA SER A 215 3.03 -1.22 -9.62
C SER A 215 3.44 -1.68 -8.22
N HIS A 216 2.44 -1.85 -7.35
CA HIS A 216 2.61 -2.38 -6.01
C HIS A 216 2.69 -3.91 -6.07
N VAL A 217 3.71 -4.49 -5.46
CA VAL A 217 3.84 -5.96 -5.37
C VAL A 217 3.69 -6.44 -3.94
N GLU A 218 3.05 -7.57 -3.75
CA GLU A 218 2.70 -8.15 -2.45
C GLU A 218 3.27 -9.56 -2.34
N ALA A 219 4.15 -9.76 -1.37
CA ALA A 219 4.74 -11.05 -1.03
C ALA A 219 4.19 -11.55 0.30
N SER A 220 3.80 -12.82 0.38
CA SER A 220 3.29 -13.44 1.60
C SER A 220 3.98 -14.77 1.87
N VAL A 221 4.33 -15.01 3.12
CA VAL A 221 5.01 -16.23 3.56
C VAL A 221 4.20 -16.86 4.69
N TYR A 222 3.49 -17.95 4.37
CA TYR A 222 2.66 -18.72 5.30
C TYR A 222 3.31 -20.05 5.74
N CYS A 223 4.50 -20.37 5.24
CA CYS A 223 5.26 -21.55 5.65
C CYS A 223 6.19 -21.27 6.84
N LYS A 224 6.23 -22.20 7.82
CA LYS A 224 7.09 -22.10 9.01
C LYS A 224 8.55 -22.44 8.75
N ASP A 225 8.83 -23.14 7.65
CA ASP A 225 10.17 -23.64 7.32
C ASP A 225 11.08 -22.55 6.72
N VAL A 226 10.47 -21.50 6.15
CA VAL A 226 11.18 -20.32 5.66
C VAL A 226 11.25 -19.29 6.78
N VAL A 227 12.41 -19.19 7.40
CA VAL A 227 12.60 -18.34 8.58
C VAL A 227 13.03 -16.96 8.14
N ILE A 228 12.20 -15.95 8.40
CA ILE A 228 12.59 -14.55 8.24
C ILE A 228 13.20 -14.03 9.54
N ASP A 229 14.39 -13.44 9.43
CA ASP A 229 15.10 -12.81 10.54
C ASP A 229 15.36 -11.31 10.30
N ALA A 230 15.97 -10.64 11.28
CA ALA A 230 16.29 -9.22 11.19
C ALA A 230 17.25 -8.90 10.03
N SER A 231 18.17 -9.82 9.69
CA SER A 231 19.15 -9.61 8.62
C SER A 231 18.50 -9.59 7.23
N TYR A 232 17.49 -10.44 7.01
CA TYR A 232 16.71 -10.43 5.78
C TYR A 232 15.95 -9.10 5.59
N ILE A 233 15.28 -8.62 6.65
CA ILE A 233 14.54 -7.35 6.60
C ILE A 233 15.48 -6.16 6.46
N GLN A 234 16.65 -6.19 7.10
CA GLN A 234 17.70 -5.20 6.86
C GLN A 234 18.13 -5.21 5.38
N GLY A 235 18.30 -6.37 4.78
CA GLY A 235 18.63 -6.50 3.35
C GLY A 235 17.58 -5.86 2.43
N LEU A 236 16.29 -6.03 2.72
CA LEU A 236 15.22 -5.35 1.99
C LEU A 236 15.22 -3.84 2.20
N LEU A 237 15.47 -3.38 3.42
CA LEU A 237 15.64 -1.95 3.72
C LEU A 237 16.82 -1.34 2.98
N ASP A 238 17.92 -2.06 2.83
CA ASP A 238 19.11 -1.59 2.12
C ASP A 238 18.83 -1.47 0.61
N ILE A 239 18.08 -2.41 0.01
CA ILE A 239 17.62 -2.27 -1.39
C ILE A 239 16.69 -1.04 -1.52
N TRP A 240 15.75 -0.87 -0.59
CA TRP A 240 14.87 0.32 -0.61
C TRP A 240 15.67 1.63 -0.47
N LYS A 241 16.67 1.70 0.42
CA LYS A 241 17.57 2.86 0.56
C LYS A 241 18.42 3.12 -0.68
N ALA A 242 18.77 2.09 -1.43
CA ALA A 242 19.56 2.23 -2.65
C ALA A 242 18.71 2.70 -3.84
N SER A 243 17.48 2.21 -3.95
CA SER A 243 16.58 2.48 -5.07
C SER A 243 15.69 3.70 -4.85
N GLY A 244 15.22 3.88 -3.62
CA GLY A 244 14.35 4.96 -3.16
C GLY A 244 12.92 4.98 -3.73
N ASN A 245 12.62 4.13 -4.72
CA ASN A 245 11.34 4.09 -5.43
C ASN A 245 10.62 2.75 -5.30
N LEU A 246 11.02 1.87 -4.38
CA LEU A 246 10.34 0.58 -4.21
C LEU A 246 8.91 0.77 -3.70
N ASN A 247 8.00 -0.07 -4.18
CA ASN A 247 6.60 -0.10 -3.77
C ASN A 247 6.17 -1.56 -3.57
N PHE A 248 6.27 -2.06 -2.34
CA PHE A 248 5.94 -3.45 -2.05
C PHE A 248 5.41 -3.66 -0.64
N ARG A 249 4.80 -4.82 -0.40
CA ARG A 249 4.36 -5.30 0.89
C ARG A 249 4.84 -6.73 1.13
N LEU A 250 5.31 -7.01 2.34
CA LEU A 250 5.72 -8.34 2.76
C LEU A 250 4.93 -8.76 4.00
N TYR A 251 4.20 -9.86 3.90
CA TYR A 251 3.57 -10.54 5.03
C TYR A 251 4.36 -11.78 5.44
N TYR A 252 4.34 -12.03 6.74
CA TYR A 252 4.95 -13.22 7.32
C TYR A 252 4.06 -13.76 8.44
N ASN A 253 3.62 -15.00 8.26
CA ASN A 253 2.86 -15.76 9.26
C ASN A 253 3.76 -16.81 9.94
N GLY A 254 4.87 -16.34 10.50
CA GLY A 254 5.80 -17.18 11.24
C GLY A 254 6.41 -16.43 12.42
N ASP A 255 7.07 -17.17 13.31
CA ASP A 255 7.85 -16.56 14.38
C ASP A 255 9.16 -15.99 13.81
N ILE A 256 9.46 -14.75 14.18
CA ILE A 256 10.76 -14.15 13.90
C ILE A 256 11.78 -14.78 14.86
N LYS A 257 12.83 -15.39 14.29
CA LYS A 257 13.84 -16.13 15.07
C LYS A 257 14.65 -15.23 16.00
N ASP A 258 15.00 -14.03 15.53
CA ASP A 258 15.74 -13.03 16.29
C ASP A 258 14.83 -11.85 16.65
N LYS A 259 13.99 -12.04 17.68
CA LYS A 259 13.03 -11.01 18.13
C LYS A 259 13.75 -9.75 18.61
N GLU A 260 14.87 -9.89 19.31
CA GLU A 260 15.62 -8.75 19.85
C GLU A 260 16.28 -7.93 18.73
N GLY A 261 16.99 -8.58 17.80
CA GLY A 261 17.57 -7.89 16.65
C GLY A 261 16.50 -7.25 15.75
N PHE A 262 15.34 -7.88 15.62
CA PHE A 262 14.22 -7.32 14.86
C PHE A 262 13.58 -6.12 15.55
N GLU A 263 13.40 -6.16 16.87
CA GLU A 263 12.94 -5.00 17.64
C GLU A 263 13.95 -3.85 17.56
N GLN A 264 15.25 -4.13 17.70
CA GLN A 264 16.31 -3.14 17.53
C GLN A 264 16.23 -2.49 16.14
N LEU A 265 16.02 -3.28 15.08
CA LEU A 265 15.81 -2.76 13.73
C LEU A 265 14.61 -1.81 13.67
N ILE A 266 13.46 -2.19 14.24
CA ILE A 266 12.26 -1.32 14.30
C ILE A 266 12.57 0.02 15.01
N TYR A 267 13.33 -0.01 16.10
CA TYR A 267 13.68 1.20 16.85
C TYR A 267 14.69 2.11 16.14
N GLN A 268 15.31 1.68 15.03
CA GLN A 268 16.12 2.56 14.17
C GLN A 268 15.27 3.52 13.33
N GLY A 269 13.95 3.27 13.21
CA GLY A 269 13.05 4.17 12.49
C GLY A 269 12.96 5.57 13.13
N VAL A 270 12.76 6.60 12.30
CA VAL A 270 12.61 8.01 12.72
C VAL A 270 11.42 8.20 13.67
N VAL A 271 10.36 7.41 13.45
CA VAL A 271 9.19 7.42 14.34
C VAL A 271 8.83 6.01 14.73
N THR A 272 8.82 5.75 16.03
CA THR A 272 8.28 4.51 16.59
C THR A 272 6.89 4.77 17.14
N ARG A 273 5.90 4.00 16.68
CA ARG A 273 4.54 4.02 17.24
C ARG A 273 4.28 2.70 17.94
N LYS A 274 3.75 2.78 19.16
CA LYS A 274 3.15 1.64 19.86
C LYS A 274 1.65 1.72 19.65
N ASP A 275 1.11 0.76 18.89
CA ASP A 275 -0.33 0.67 18.70
C ASP A 275 -1.00 -0.08 19.86
N ARG A 276 -2.32 0.03 19.96
CA ARG A 276 -3.10 -0.77 20.93
C ARG A 276 -2.86 -2.24 20.61
N GLY A 277 -2.24 -2.99 21.53
CA GLY A 277 -1.93 -4.41 21.35
C GLY A 277 -0.44 -4.76 21.22
N HIS A 278 0.46 -3.98 21.81
CA HIS A 278 1.91 -4.28 21.89
C HIS A 278 2.65 -4.34 20.54
N LYS A 279 1.99 -3.99 19.43
CA LYS A 279 2.64 -3.89 18.12
C LYS A 279 3.55 -2.67 18.10
N VAL A 280 4.82 -2.88 17.73
CA VAL A 280 5.80 -1.82 17.55
C VAL A 280 6.02 -1.65 16.05
N THR A 281 5.94 -0.41 15.59
CA THR A 281 6.12 -0.06 14.18
C THR A 281 7.14 1.06 14.06
N GLY A 282 8.13 0.87 13.20
CA GLY A 282 9.19 1.82 12.88
C GLY A 282 9.00 2.36 11.47
N PHE A 283 9.06 3.69 11.34
CA PHE A 283 8.98 4.36 10.05
C PHE A 283 10.35 4.90 9.64
N PHE A 284 10.76 4.59 8.42
CA PHE A 284 11.96 5.09 7.78
C PHE A 284 11.55 6.02 6.65
N VAL A 285 12.26 7.15 6.53
CA VAL A 285 12.05 8.13 5.48
C VAL A 285 13.26 8.08 4.57
N HIS A 286 13.04 8.01 3.25
CA HIS A 286 14.14 8.03 2.31
C HIS A 286 14.82 9.39 2.30
N GLU A 287 16.15 9.42 2.22
CA GLU A 287 16.88 10.69 2.27
C GLU A 287 16.64 11.54 1.02
N THR A 288 16.46 10.91 -0.15
CA THR A 288 16.36 11.61 -1.45
C THR A 288 15.01 11.53 -2.14
N GLU A 289 14.23 10.49 -1.86
CA GLU A 289 13.02 10.20 -2.63
C GLU A 289 11.79 10.49 -1.80
N LYS A 290 10.63 10.69 -2.45
CA LYS A 290 9.34 10.81 -1.76
C LYS A 290 8.85 9.44 -1.30
N SER A 291 9.64 8.69 -0.53
CA SER A 291 9.27 7.34 -0.12
C SER A 291 9.49 7.08 1.37
N ILE A 292 8.73 6.12 1.88
CA ILE A 292 8.85 5.61 3.23
C ILE A 292 8.95 4.09 3.22
N ALA A 293 9.64 3.54 4.21
CA ALA A 293 9.54 2.15 4.58
C ALA A 293 8.94 2.05 5.99
N ARG A 294 8.06 1.07 6.19
CA ARG A 294 7.42 0.74 7.46
C ARG A 294 7.84 -0.68 7.82
N VAL A 295 8.42 -0.87 9.00
CA VAL A 295 8.73 -2.20 9.55
C VAL A 295 7.89 -2.39 10.82
N SER A 296 7.22 -3.53 10.94
CA SER A 296 6.28 -3.78 12.04
C SER A 296 6.46 -5.17 12.63
N SER A 297 6.24 -5.30 13.94
CA SER A 297 6.17 -6.58 14.66
C SER A 297 4.82 -7.31 14.46
N SER A 298 4.11 -7.04 13.36
CA SER A 298 2.81 -7.62 13.05
C SER A 298 2.89 -8.47 11.77
N TYR A 299 1.78 -9.07 11.34
CA TYR A 299 1.72 -9.87 10.13
C TYR A 299 2.24 -9.15 8.88
N SER A 300 2.01 -7.83 8.77
CA SER A 300 2.60 -6.98 7.72
C SER A 300 4.00 -6.55 8.17
N LEU A 301 4.97 -7.41 7.89
CA LEU A 301 6.33 -7.33 8.40
C LEU A 301 7.07 -6.08 7.88
N MET A 302 6.95 -5.82 6.58
CA MET A 302 7.55 -4.67 5.93
C MET A 302 6.67 -4.14 4.80
N GLU A 303 6.58 -2.82 4.68
CA GLU A 303 5.92 -2.15 3.56
C GLU A 303 6.79 -0.99 3.07
N CYS A 304 6.91 -0.82 1.75
CA CYS A 304 7.53 0.35 1.14
C CYS A 304 6.50 1.08 0.29
N PHE A 305 6.45 2.40 0.42
CA PHE A 305 5.58 3.26 -0.37
C PHE A 305 6.39 4.37 -0.99
N THR A 306 6.11 4.64 -2.26
CA THR A 306 6.62 5.82 -2.96
C THR A 306 5.45 6.73 -3.29
N CYS A 307 5.59 8.02 -3.05
CA CYS A 307 4.60 9.01 -3.41
C CYS A 307 4.49 9.13 -4.92
N GLU A 308 3.26 9.07 -5.39
CA GLU A 308 2.87 8.99 -6.79
C GLU A 308 2.13 10.25 -7.27
N CYS A 309 1.96 11.26 -6.42
CA CYS A 309 1.19 12.47 -6.73
C CYS A 309 1.70 13.25 -7.95
N ASP A 310 2.97 13.09 -8.32
CA ASP A 310 3.55 13.75 -9.49
C ASP A 310 3.16 13.04 -10.81
N GLN A 311 2.70 11.78 -10.73
CA GLN A 311 2.42 10.91 -11.87
C GLN A 311 0.95 10.51 -11.95
N PHE A 312 0.27 10.40 -10.82
CA PHE A 312 -1.07 9.85 -10.69
C PHE A 312 -1.95 10.75 -9.83
N GLU A 313 -3.22 10.88 -10.20
CA GLU A 313 -4.22 11.62 -9.41
C GLU A 313 -4.46 10.96 -8.05
N LYS A 314 -4.38 9.62 -8.01
CA LYS A 314 -4.47 8.81 -6.80
C LYS A 314 -3.07 8.38 -6.37
N CYS A 315 -2.75 8.59 -5.11
CA CYS A 315 -1.47 8.21 -4.52
C CYS A 315 -1.73 7.29 -3.35
N HIS A 316 -1.36 6.02 -3.47
CA HIS A 316 -1.65 5.01 -2.44
C HIS A 316 -1.02 5.37 -1.09
N MET A 317 0.16 6.01 -1.10
CA MET A 317 0.80 6.52 0.10
C MET A 317 -0.05 7.59 0.80
N LYS A 318 -0.65 8.51 0.04
CA LYS A 318 -1.50 9.59 0.57
C LYS A 318 -2.78 9.04 1.18
N GLU A 319 -3.37 8.02 0.56
CA GLU A 319 -4.58 7.35 1.06
C GLU A 319 -4.30 6.59 2.36
N LYS A 320 -3.21 5.83 2.41
CA LYS A 320 -2.90 4.95 3.54
C LYS A 320 -2.21 5.66 4.71
N PHE A 321 -1.38 6.67 4.44
CA PHE A 321 -0.61 7.42 5.45
C PHE A 321 -0.62 8.93 5.16
N PRO A 322 -1.78 9.60 5.26
CA PRO A 322 -1.89 11.01 4.94
C PRO A 322 -0.93 11.87 5.78
N GLU A 323 -0.71 11.55 7.05
CA GLU A 323 0.18 12.35 7.91
C GLU A 323 1.65 12.19 7.49
N ARG A 324 2.06 10.99 7.05
CA ARG A 324 3.43 10.74 6.57
C ARG A 324 3.66 11.33 5.19
N HIS A 325 2.65 11.28 4.33
CA HIS A 325 2.67 11.94 3.04
C HIS A 325 2.89 13.44 3.20
N TYR A 326 2.19 14.09 4.14
CA TYR A 326 2.40 15.50 4.46
C TYR A 326 3.80 15.81 5.00
N LEU A 327 4.31 14.98 5.91
CA LEU A 327 5.67 15.14 6.43
C LEU A 327 6.73 15.01 5.32
N LEU A 328 6.56 14.08 4.38
CA LEU A 328 7.46 13.94 3.24
C LEU A 328 7.49 15.20 2.37
N SER A 329 6.33 15.82 2.09
CA SER A 329 6.32 17.08 1.34
C SER A 329 7.16 18.16 2.04
N ILE A 330 7.05 18.27 3.38
CA ILE A 330 7.83 19.24 4.15
C ILE A 330 9.35 18.92 4.08
N PHE A 331 9.74 17.65 4.20
CA PHE A 331 11.16 17.26 4.14
C PHE A 331 11.79 17.54 2.78
N GLN A 332 11.03 17.40 1.70
CA GLN A 332 11.55 17.73 0.39
C GLN A 332 11.66 19.23 0.16
N ASP A 333 10.70 19.99 0.66
CA ASP A 333 10.78 21.45 0.64
C ASP A 333 11.98 21.98 1.45
N GLN A 334 12.43 21.25 2.48
CA GLN A 334 13.66 21.57 3.22
C GLN A 334 14.94 21.43 2.39
N LYS A 335 14.96 20.60 1.34
CA LYS A 335 16.15 20.45 0.48
C LYS A 335 16.39 21.66 -0.42
N TYR A 336 15.34 22.39 -0.74
CA TYR A 336 15.41 23.62 -1.54
C TYR A 336 14.87 24.79 -0.71
N PRO A 337 15.61 25.19 0.35
CA PRO A 337 15.11 26.24 1.20
C PRO A 337 15.06 27.55 0.44
N ALA A 338 13.89 28.18 0.40
CA ALA A 338 13.75 29.54 -0.07
C ALA A 338 14.17 30.53 1.04
N LEU A 339 14.48 31.77 0.64
CA LEU A 339 14.83 32.85 1.55
C LEU A 339 13.61 33.76 1.74
N CYS A 340 13.32 34.09 2.99
CA CYS A 340 12.36 35.14 3.30
C CYS A 340 12.87 36.48 2.81
N HIS A 341 12.19 37.11 1.87
CA HIS A 341 12.60 38.44 1.38
C HIS A 341 12.54 39.53 2.46
N SER A 342 11.85 39.29 3.58
CA SER A 342 11.67 40.26 4.65
C SER A 342 12.60 40.06 5.85
N CYS A 343 13.16 38.86 6.06
CA CYS A 343 14.04 38.58 7.19
C CYS A 343 15.24 37.68 6.88
N ASP A 344 15.43 37.32 5.60
CA ASP A 344 16.49 36.44 5.09
C ASP A 344 16.55 35.04 5.74
N LEU A 345 15.49 34.64 6.45
CA LEU A 345 15.41 33.32 7.05
C LEU A 345 15.23 32.27 5.95
N LYS A 346 16.11 31.27 5.93
CA LYS A 346 15.98 30.08 5.08
C LYS A 346 14.95 29.15 5.68
N LEU A 347 13.85 28.92 4.97
CA LEU A 347 12.79 27.99 5.38
C LEU A 347 12.47 27.06 4.21
N PRO A 348 11.70 25.99 4.43
CA PRO A 348 11.12 25.20 3.35
C PRO A 348 10.21 26.06 2.49
N THR A 349 10.18 25.84 1.16
CA THR A 349 9.33 26.62 0.23
C THR A 349 7.86 26.65 0.65
N SER A 350 7.32 25.55 1.18
CA SER A 350 5.94 25.47 1.71
C SER A 350 5.65 26.36 2.92
N GLN A 351 6.66 26.96 3.56
CA GLN A 351 6.50 27.90 4.66
C GLN A 351 6.56 29.37 4.22
N PHE A 352 6.65 29.60 2.92
CA PHE A 352 6.58 30.93 2.33
C PHE A 352 5.21 31.22 1.75
N PHE A 353 4.91 32.50 1.72
CA PHE A 353 3.71 33.06 1.12
C PHE A 353 4.14 34.08 0.06
N ASP A 354 3.43 34.13 -1.06
CA ASP A 354 3.64 35.21 -2.03
C ASP A 354 2.76 36.41 -1.68
N CYS A 355 3.37 37.60 -1.66
CA CYS A 355 2.68 38.85 -1.41
C CYS A 355 2.69 39.72 -2.66
N SER A 356 1.57 39.70 -3.39
CA SER A 356 1.40 40.40 -4.67
C SER A 356 1.68 41.91 -4.58
N ARG A 357 1.33 42.55 -3.46
CA ARG A 357 1.64 43.97 -3.21
C ARG A 357 3.11 44.23 -2.96
N CYS A 358 3.79 43.35 -2.24
CA CYS A 358 5.24 43.48 -2.06
C CYS A 358 5.98 43.22 -3.36
N SER A 359 5.54 42.23 -4.14
CA SER A 359 6.02 41.95 -5.51
C SER A 359 5.93 43.20 -6.39
N SER A 360 4.75 43.82 -6.45
CA SER A 360 4.54 45.08 -7.20
C SER A 360 5.41 46.24 -6.70
N SER A 361 5.59 46.37 -5.38
CA SER A 361 6.35 47.46 -4.78
C SER A 361 7.86 47.31 -4.99
N LEU A 362 8.35 46.08 -5.02
CA LEU A 362 9.77 45.76 -5.22
C LEU A 362 10.13 45.59 -6.71
N GLY A 363 9.15 45.53 -7.60
CA GLY A 363 9.37 45.33 -9.04
C GLY A 363 9.95 43.96 -9.38
N VAL A 364 9.68 42.96 -8.54
CA VAL A 364 10.10 41.57 -8.75
C VAL A 364 8.86 40.72 -9.07
N PRO A 365 9.00 39.62 -9.83
CA PRO A 365 7.84 38.80 -10.20
C PRO A 365 7.16 38.11 -9.00
N GLU A 366 7.90 37.78 -7.94
CA GLU A 366 7.39 37.04 -6.78
C GLU A 366 8.13 37.48 -5.49
N VAL A 367 7.43 37.57 -4.36
CA VAL A 367 8.02 37.90 -3.06
C VAL A 367 7.60 36.88 -2.02
N LEU A 368 8.48 35.92 -1.77
CA LEU A 368 8.35 34.91 -0.73
C LEU A 368 8.60 35.51 0.67
N VAL A 369 7.59 35.50 1.54
CA VAL A 369 7.67 35.95 2.94
C VAL A 369 7.25 34.83 3.88
N CYS A 370 7.94 34.65 5.01
CA CYS A 370 7.60 33.59 5.97
C CYS A 370 6.37 33.95 6.83
N ALA A 371 5.72 32.96 7.43
CA ALA A 371 4.53 33.14 8.27
C ALA A 371 4.70 34.23 9.35
N ALA A 372 5.85 34.22 10.03
CA ALA A 372 6.17 35.20 11.07
C ALA A 372 6.27 36.64 10.50
N CYS A 373 6.80 36.80 9.28
CA CYS A 373 6.84 38.10 8.62
C CYS A 373 5.46 38.52 8.14
N VAL A 374 4.64 37.61 7.62
CA VAL A 374 3.26 37.90 7.22
C VAL A 374 2.50 38.53 8.38
N LEU A 375 2.54 37.90 9.56
CA LEU A 375 1.84 38.39 10.76
C LEU A 375 2.41 39.71 11.31
N ARG A 376 3.72 39.92 11.26
CA ARG A 376 4.37 41.06 11.94
C ARG A 376 4.60 42.28 11.05
N LYS A 377 4.80 42.07 9.75
CA LYS A 377 5.24 43.10 8.81
C LYS A 377 4.28 43.30 7.64
N HIS A 378 3.39 42.34 7.38
CA HIS A 378 2.43 42.42 6.29
C HIS A 378 0.97 42.39 6.78
N SER A 379 0.75 42.63 8.09
CA SER A 379 -0.59 42.63 8.71
C SER A 379 -1.59 43.54 7.99
N ASP A 380 -1.10 44.66 7.47
CA ASP A 380 -1.93 45.74 6.91
C ASP A 380 -2.46 45.40 5.51
N HIS A 381 -1.99 44.29 4.92
CA HIS A 381 -2.38 43.84 3.59
C HIS A 381 -2.37 42.31 3.46
N ILE A 382 -2.68 41.58 4.55
CA ILE A 382 -2.88 40.12 4.56
C ILE A 382 -3.80 39.62 3.44
N PRO A 383 -4.91 40.31 3.06
CA PRO A 383 -5.79 39.83 1.99
C PRO A 383 -5.12 39.71 0.61
N GLU A 384 -3.94 40.32 0.42
CA GLU A 384 -3.20 40.35 -0.85
C GLU A 384 -2.06 39.31 -0.89
N VAL A 385 -1.97 38.49 0.17
CA VAL A 385 -1.08 37.34 0.27
C VAL A 385 -1.80 36.12 -0.30
N SER A 386 -1.35 35.63 -1.46
CA SER A 386 -1.93 34.48 -2.17
C SER A 386 -1.07 33.23 -1.99
N GLU A 387 -1.72 32.06 -2.05
CA GLU A 387 -1.15 30.77 -1.60
C GLU A 387 -0.78 30.75 -0.11
N ALA A 388 -1.82 30.79 0.72
CA ALA A 388 -1.74 30.09 1.98
C ALA A 388 -2.13 28.63 1.71
N TYR A 389 -1.18 27.69 1.86
CA TYR A 389 -1.59 26.40 2.41
C TYR A 389 -1.98 26.73 3.85
N VAL A 390 -3.23 27.17 4.01
CA VAL A 390 -3.75 27.70 5.26
C VAL A 390 -3.59 26.56 6.24
N LEU A 391 -2.62 26.68 7.16
CA LEU A 391 -2.76 26.07 8.47
C LEU A 391 -4.20 26.40 8.86
N SER A 392 -5.05 25.39 8.96
CA SER A 392 -6.45 25.56 9.32
C SER A 392 -6.53 26.49 10.52
N ALA A 393 -7.65 27.20 10.69
CA ALA A 393 -7.83 28.03 11.88
C ALA A 393 -7.53 27.25 13.18
N GLU A 394 -7.73 25.93 13.14
CA GLU A 394 -7.33 24.97 14.17
C GLU A 394 -5.81 24.82 14.30
N GLU A 395 -5.06 24.56 13.23
CA GLU A 395 -3.59 24.46 13.26
C GLU A 395 -2.90 25.76 13.69
N VAL A 396 -3.42 26.93 13.26
CA VAL A 396 -2.92 28.23 13.73
C VAL A 396 -3.22 28.42 15.22
N ALA A 397 -4.43 28.03 15.67
CA ALA A 397 -4.78 28.07 17.07
C ALA A 397 -3.93 27.11 17.92
N GLU A 398 -3.62 25.90 17.41
CA GLU A 398 -2.73 24.94 18.07
C GLU A 398 -1.29 25.47 18.16
N ALA A 399 -0.76 26.06 17.09
CA ALA A 399 0.58 26.65 17.10
C ALA A 399 0.68 27.82 18.08
N LEU A 400 -0.31 28.72 18.11
CA LEU A 400 -0.39 29.82 19.08
C LEU A 400 -0.56 29.31 20.51
N ALA A 401 -1.31 28.22 20.71
CA ALA A 401 -1.46 27.58 22.01
C ALA A 401 -0.13 26.97 22.50
N MET A 402 0.63 26.33 21.61
CA MET A 402 1.96 25.78 21.93
C MET A 402 2.96 26.88 22.31
N GLU A 403 3.02 27.98 21.56
CA GLU A 403 3.88 29.12 21.89
C GLU A 403 3.51 29.72 23.27
N LYS A 404 2.20 29.82 23.55
CA LYS A 404 1.69 30.29 24.85
C LYS A 404 2.08 29.33 25.99
N LEU A 405 2.01 28.01 25.76
CA LEU A 405 2.44 26.99 26.73
C LEU A 405 3.93 27.10 27.05
N ASP A 406 4.78 27.29 26.05
CA ASP A 406 6.23 27.45 26.25
C ASP A 406 6.57 28.69 27.07
N LYS A 407 5.89 29.81 26.77
CA LYS A 407 6.05 31.06 27.52
C LYS A 407 5.62 30.90 28.99
N CYS A 408 4.48 30.25 29.22
CA CYS A 408 4.00 29.92 30.56
C CYS A 408 4.96 28.97 31.29
N GLY A 409 5.50 27.97 30.61
CA GLY A 409 6.48 27.02 31.16
C GLY A 409 7.79 27.71 31.56
N ALA A 410 8.30 28.62 30.74
CA ALA A 410 9.48 29.43 31.06
C ALA A 410 9.23 30.35 32.26
N GLU A 411 8.05 30.98 32.33
CA GLU A 411 7.68 31.84 33.46
C GLU A 411 7.52 31.06 34.77
N ALA A 412 6.93 29.86 34.71
CA ALA A 412 6.82 28.96 35.86
C ALA A 412 8.22 28.54 36.36
N LYS A 413 9.12 28.13 35.46
CA LYS A 413 10.50 27.76 35.81
C LYS A 413 11.24 28.91 36.48
N ASN A 414 11.16 30.13 35.92
CA ASN A 414 11.78 31.32 36.51
C ASN A 414 11.20 31.65 37.89
N THR A 415 9.88 31.50 38.07
CA THR A 415 9.22 31.74 39.36
C THR A 415 9.66 30.71 40.41
N ILE A 416 9.72 29.43 40.04
CA ILE A 416 10.22 28.35 40.91
C ILE A 416 11.69 28.58 41.28
N GLN A 417 12.52 28.98 40.31
CA GLN A 417 13.93 29.25 40.57
C GLN A 417 14.09 30.42 41.55
N THR A 418 13.28 31.47 41.40
CA THR A 418 13.27 32.61 42.33
C THR A 418 12.91 32.18 43.76
N ILE A 419 11.88 31.33 43.91
CA ILE A 419 11.50 30.75 45.22
C ILE A 419 12.68 29.96 45.83
N LYS A 420 13.43 29.22 45.02
CA LYS A 420 14.58 28.41 45.49
C LYS A 420 15.77 29.25 45.93
N THR A 421 16.05 30.36 45.26
CA THR A 421 17.31 31.11 45.43
C THR A 421 17.23 32.29 46.38
N SER A 422 16.04 32.80 46.67
CA SER A 422 15.89 34.04 47.45
C SER A 422 15.42 33.75 48.88
N PRO A 423 15.98 34.40 49.92
CA PRO A 423 15.38 34.42 51.24
C PRO A 423 14.06 35.20 51.18
N MET A 424 12.95 34.56 51.53
CA MET A 424 11.60 35.11 51.36
C MET A 424 10.85 35.26 52.68
N THR A 425 10.07 36.33 52.80
CA THR A 425 9.03 36.42 53.83
C THR A 425 7.83 35.56 53.42
N ARG A 426 7.03 35.12 54.41
CA ARG A 426 5.79 34.35 54.15
C ARG A 426 4.84 35.08 53.18
N LYS A 427 4.77 36.41 53.26
CA LYS A 427 3.95 37.23 52.36
C LYS A 427 4.45 37.15 50.91
N THR A 428 5.76 37.23 50.69
CA THR A 428 6.39 37.12 49.37
C THR A 428 6.18 35.72 48.77
N LEU A 429 6.33 34.67 49.58
CA LEU A 429 6.12 33.30 49.14
C LEU A 429 4.68 33.06 48.66
N ASN A 430 3.69 33.54 49.42
CA ASN A 430 2.28 33.43 49.02
C ASN A 430 2.01 34.12 47.67
N GLY A 431 2.62 35.29 47.43
CA GLY A 431 2.51 35.97 46.13
C GLY A 431 3.06 35.15 44.96
N HIS A 432 4.17 34.43 45.14
CA HIS A 432 4.69 33.55 44.10
C HIS A 432 3.82 32.29 43.90
N ILE A 433 3.23 31.75 44.96
CA ILE A 433 2.27 30.62 44.87
C ILE A 433 1.04 31.03 44.05
N ASP A 434 0.47 32.21 44.31
CA ASP A 434 -0.68 32.69 43.56
C ASP A 434 -0.33 32.98 42.10
N LYS A 435 0.88 33.47 41.83
CA LYS A 435 1.42 33.60 40.47
C LYS A 435 1.51 32.25 39.74
N LEU A 436 2.01 31.20 40.40
CA LEU A 436 2.10 29.85 39.83
C LEU A 436 0.72 29.25 39.56
N LYS A 437 -0.28 29.50 40.41
CA LYS A 437 -1.66 29.09 40.17
C LYS A 437 -2.24 29.73 38.90
N LEU A 438 -2.00 31.02 38.69
CA LEU A 438 -2.45 31.72 37.47
C LEU A 438 -1.81 31.12 36.22
N ILE A 439 -0.49 30.85 36.26
CA ILE A 439 0.22 30.21 35.14
C ILE A 439 -0.34 28.82 34.86
N TYR A 440 -0.64 28.05 35.91
CA TYR A 440 -1.25 26.72 35.78
C TYR A 440 -2.63 26.77 35.11
N GLU A 441 -3.50 27.71 35.49
CA GLU A 441 -4.81 27.87 34.86
C GLU A 441 -4.71 28.30 33.40
N GLU A 442 -3.73 29.13 33.04
CA GLU A 442 -3.46 29.48 31.63
C GLU A 442 -2.98 28.28 30.81
N ILE A 443 -2.11 27.43 31.37
CA ILE A 443 -1.67 26.17 30.76
C ILE A 443 -2.87 25.22 30.57
N LYS A 444 -3.73 25.11 31.58
CA LYS A 444 -4.93 24.26 31.54
C LYS A 444 -5.89 24.70 30.43
N LYS A 445 -6.10 26.00 30.25
CA LYS A 445 -6.94 26.56 29.17
C LYS A 445 -6.32 26.38 27.78
N ALA A 446 -4.99 26.45 27.67
CA ALA A 446 -4.27 26.32 26.40
C ALA A 446 -4.09 24.87 25.94
N SER A 447 -4.40 23.88 26.78
CA SER A 447 -4.21 22.46 26.49
C SER A 447 -5.56 21.75 26.28
N PRO A 448 -6.19 21.82 25.10
CA PRO A 448 -7.52 21.25 24.83
C PRO A 448 -7.59 19.73 25.05
N ARG A 449 -6.45 19.03 25.07
CA ARG A 449 -6.39 17.57 25.29
C ARG A 449 -6.62 17.11 26.74
N PHE A 450 -6.73 18.01 27.73
CA PHE A 450 -7.00 17.63 29.12
C PHE A 450 -8.48 17.66 29.52
N SER A 451 -9.40 18.15 28.69
CA SER A 451 -10.83 18.25 29.05
C SER A 451 -11.68 17.01 28.72
N TYR A 452 -11.09 15.94 28.16
CA TYR A 452 -11.80 14.69 27.81
C TYR A 452 -11.42 13.48 28.68
N ARG A 453 -10.78 13.73 29.82
CA ARG A 453 -10.49 12.70 30.83
C ARG A 453 -10.96 13.18 32.20
N ASP A 454 -12.27 13.22 32.38
CA ASP A 454 -12.92 13.12 33.69
C ASP A 454 -14.10 12.15 33.57
#